data_AF-A0A0V0H269-F1
#
_entry.id   AF-A0A0V0H269-F1
#
_cell.length_a   1.000
_cell.length_b   1.000
_cell.length_c   1.000
_cell.angle_alpha   90.00
_cell.angle_beta   90.00
_cell.angle_gamma   90.00
#
_symmetry.space_group_name_H-M   'P 1'
#
loop_
_entity.id
_entity.type
_entity.pdbx_description
1 polymer ?
#
loop_
_entity_poly.entity_id
_entity_poly.type
_entity_poly.pdbx_seq_one_letter_code
_entity_poly.pdbx_strand_id
1 'polypeptide(L)' 'MLQLVMYASSACFGWLQIVAEDKILTLLQLSQTVRDKCFDKCITKPGSSLSGSEGSCISRCVDRYIEATGIISKALFSQR' A
#
# COMPACT_ATOMS: atom_id res chain seq x y z
N MET A 1 -11.87 -40.31 -14.16
CA MET A 1 -10.83 -39.52 -14.85
C MET A 1 -11.24 -38.06 -15.07
N LEU A 2 -12.45 -37.75 -15.56
CA LEU A 2 -12.90 -36.35 -15.74
C LEU A 2 -13.04 -35.53 -14.44
N GLN A 3 -13.34 -36.14 -13.29
CA GLN A 3 -13.50 -35.41 -12.01
C GLN A 3 -12.18 -34.83 -11.46
N LEU A 4 -11.02 -35.39 -11.82
CA LEU A 4 -9.70 -34.85 -11.41
C LEU A 4 -9.35 -33.55 -12.14
N VAL A 5 -9.78 -33.40 -13.39
CA VAL A 5 -9.52 -32.21 -14.23
C VAL A 5 -10.33 -31.01 -13.71
N MET A 6 -11.55 -31.26 -13.23
CA MET A 6 -12.39 -30.21 -12.62
C MET A 6 -11.83 -29.73 -11.28
N TYR A 7 -11.28 -30.62 -10.46
CA TYR A 7 -10.72 -30.26 -9.14
C TYR A 7 -9.41 -29.45 -9.26
N ALA A 8 -8.59 -29.75 -10.26
CA ALA A 8 -7.40 -28.96 -10.58
C ALA A 8 -7.76 -27.55 -11.09
N SER A 9 -8.85 -27.40 -11.86
CA SER A 9 -9.33 -26.10 -12.33
C SER A 9 -9.90 -25.23 -11.21
N SER A 10 -10.69 -25.79 -10.27
CA SER A 10 -11.26 -25.01 -9.16
C SER A 10 -10.19 -24.47 -8.21
N ALA A 11 -9.16 -25.26 -7.93
CA ALA A 11 -8.04 -24.81 -7.12
C ALA A 11 -7.22 -23.74 -7.87
N CYS A 12 -6.95 -23.93 -9.17
CA CYS A 12 -6.20 -22.95 -9.97
C CYS A 12 -6.96 -21.61 -10.10
N PHE A 13 -8.28 -21.63 -10.29
CA PHE A 13 -9.12 -20.42 -10.27
C PHE A 13 -9.13 -19.73 -8.89
N GLY A 14 -9.12 -20.50 -7.80
CA GLY A 14 -9.05 -19.98 -6.44
C GLY A 14 -7.72 -19.27 -6.13
N TRP A 15 -6.59 -19.85 -6.53
CA TRP A 15 -5.28 -19.21 -6.41
C TRP A 15 -5.14 -18.02 -7.36
N LEU A 16 -5.69 -18.09 -8.58
CA LEU A 16 -5.66 -16.99 -9.56
C LEU A 16 -6.48 -15.78 -9.11
N GLN A 17 -7.64 -15.98 -8.46
CA GLN A 17 -8.45 -14.89 -7.88
C GLN A 17 -7.73 -14.19 -6.71
N ILE A 18 -6.88 -14.90 -5.96
CA ILE A 18 -6.08 -14.32 -4.87
C ILE A 18 -4.97 -13.39 -5.42
N VAL A 19 -4.51 -13.60 -6.66
CA VAL A 19 -3.54 -12.72 -7.34
C VAL A 19 -4.15 -11.84 -8.44
N ALA A 20 -5.49 -11.77 -8.54
CA ALA A 20 -6.19 -11.08 -9.64
C ALA A 20 -6.38 -9.56 -9.46
N GLU A 21 -5.80 -8.92 -8.45
CA GLU A 21 -5.74 -7.45 -8.42
C GLU A 21 -4.29 -6.96 -8.24
N ASP A 22 -3.60 -6.69 -9.36
CA ASP A 22 -2.27 -6.03 -9.44
C ASP A 22 -2.18 -4.74 -8.58
N LYS A 23 -3.34 -4.15 -8.27
CA LYS A 23 -3.49 -2.97 -7.42
C LYS A 23 -3.16 -3.24 -5.96
N ILE A 24 -3.43 -4.43 -5.43
CA ILE A 24 -3.15 -4.74 -4.02
C ILE A 24 -1.64 -4.72 -3.76
N LEU A 25 -0.82 -5.25 -4.66
CA LEU A 25 0.65 -5.18 -4.54
C LEU A 25 1.16 -3.73 -4.58
N THR A 26 0.59 -2.91 -5.47
CA THR A 26 0.95 -1.48 -5.59
C THR A 26 0.53 -0.69 -4.35
N LEU A 27 -0.67 -0.94 -3.81
CA LEU A 27 -1.17 -0.31 -2.60
C LEU A 27 -0.40 -0.76 -1.35
N LEU A 28 -0.01 -2.04 -1.27
CA LEU A 28 0.84 -2.55 -0.21
C LEU A 28 2.22 -1.88 -0.23
N GLN A 29 2.82 -1.72 -1.42
CA GLN A 29 4.09 -1.00 -1.58
C GLN A 29 3.98 0.49 -1.21
N LEU A 30 2.92 1.16 -1.63
CA LEU A 30 2.62 2.54 -1.21
C LEU A 30 2.46 2.63 0.31
N SER A 31 1.73 1.70 0.92
CA SER A 31 1.52 1.68 2.38
C SER A 31 2.83 1.49 3.15
N GLN A 32 3.73 0.64 2.66
CA GLN A 32 5.05 0.45 3.26
C GLN A 32 5.88 1.73 3.14
N THR A 33 5.95 2.30 1.95
CA THR A 33 6.72 3.53 1.69
C THR A 33 6.21 4.71 2.53
N VAL A 34 4.88 4.89 2.61
CA VAL A 34 4.26 5.94 3.43
C VAL A 34 4.57 5.73 4.91
N ARG A 35 4.46 4.48 5.40
CA ARG A 35 4.80 4.16 6.79
C ARG A 35 6.24 4.55 7.10
N ASP A 36 7.19 4.14 6.27
CA ASP A 36 8.61 4.42 6.50
C ASP A 36 8.90 5.92 6.47
N LYS A 37 8.40 6.64 5.45
CA LYS A 37 8.64 8.09 5.32
C LYS A 37 8.01 8.90 6.44
N CYS A 38 6.79 8.57 6.85
CA CYS A 38 6.11 9.28 7.91
C CYS A 38 6.66 8.92 9.29
N PHE A 39 7.09 7.68 9.49
CA PHE A 39 7.75 7.25 10.73
C PHE A 39 9.08 8.00 10.92
N ASP A 40 9.96 8.01 9.91
CA ASP A 40 11.25 8.73 9.96
C ASP A 40 11.09 10.23 10.23
N LYS A 41 9.96 10.82 9.80
CA LYS A 41 9.71 12.26 9.96
C LYS A 41 9.06 12.63 11.29
N CYS A 42 8.13 11.80 11.75
CA CYS A 42 7.34 12.12 12.93
C CYS A 42 7.92 11.52 14.20
N ILE A 43 8.67 10.41 14.13
CA ILE A 43 9.21 9.70 15.29
C ILE A 43 10.70 10.02 15.43
N THR A 44 11.01 10.99 16.28
CA THR A 44 12.40 11.40 16.56
C THR A 44 13.06 10.57 17.66
N LYS A 45 12.26 10.01 18.57
CA LYS A 45 12.70 9.13 19.65
C LYS A 45 11.72 7.96 19.76
N PRO A 46 12.10 6.76 19.30
CA PRO A 46 11.20 5.61 19.37
C PRO A 46 10.92 5.26 20.84
N GLY A 47 9.67 5.42 21.25
CA GLY A 47 9.15 4.99 22.55
C GLY A 47 8.34 3.71 22.44
N SER A 48 7.87 3.20 23.58
CA SER A 48 6.95 2.06 23.63
C SER A 48 5.51 2.41 23.20
N SER A 49 5.21 3.70 23.06
CA SER A 49 3.90 4.21 22.64
C SER A 49 4.05 5.49 21.82
N LEU A 50 3.07 5.72 20.94
CA LEU A 50 2.92 6.97 20.22
C LEU A 50 2.36 8.04 21.15
N SER A 51 3.06 9.16 21.28
CA SER A 51 2.52 10.36 21.91
C SER A 51 1.43 10.99 21.02
N GLY A 52 0.51 11.76 21.61
CA GLY A 52 -0.55 12.42 20.86
C GLY A 52 -0.03 13.37 19.77
N SER A 53 1.15 13.96 19.97
CA SER A 53 1.85 14.80 19.00
C SER A 53 2.35 14.00 17.80
N GLU A 54 2.89 12.81 18.03
CA GLU A 54 3.36 11.91 16.96
C GLU A 54 2.18 11.36 16.15
N GLY A 55 1.08 10.96 16.79
CA GLY A 55 -0.14 10.54 16.09
C GLY A 55 -0.71 11.66 15.20
N SER A 56 -0.74 12.89 15.71
CA SER A 56 -1.18 14.07 14.93
C SER A 56 -0.23 14.38 13.76
N CYS A 57 1.08 14.22 13.96
CA CYS A 57 2.08 14.38 12.90
C CYS A 57 1.90 13.35 11.80
N ILE A 58 1.73 12.07 12.15
CA ILE A 58 1.55 10.98 11.20
C ILE A 58 0.30 11.20 10.34
N SER A 59 -0.83 11.57 10.95
CA SER A 59 -2.06 11.86 10.19
C SER A 59 -1.81 12.93 9.12
N ARG A 60 -1.18 14.05 9.50
CA ARG A 60 -0.86 15.13 8.57
C ARG A 60 0.16 14.70 7.51
N CYS A 61 1.16 13.91 7.90
CA CYS A 61 2.19 13.42 6.97
C CYS A 61 1.57 12.57 5.86
N VAL A 62 0.68 11.63 6.21
CA VAL A 62 0.01 10.76 5.25
C VAL A 62 -0.83 11.58 4.27
N ASP A 63 -1.64 12.52 4.77
CA ASP A 63 -2.48 13.37 3.93
C ASP A 63 -1.65 14.17 2.92
N ARG A 64 -0.54 14.78 3.36
CA ARG A 64 0.38 15.52 2.48
C ARG A 64 1.11 14.61 1.49
N TYR A 65 1.49 13.40 1.91
CA TYR A 65 2.20 12.46 1.05
C TYR A 65 1.33 11.99 -0.12
N ILE A 66 0.06 11.69 0.15
CA ILE A 66 -0.91 11.28 -0.87
C ILE A 66 -1.16 12.43 -1.85
N GLU A 67 -1.33 13.65 -1.35
CA GLU A 67 -1.50 14.85 -2.18
C GLU A 67 -0.30 15.07 -3.11
N ALA A 68 0.92 15.06 -2.56
CA ALA A 68 2.15 15.22 -3.33
C ALA A 68 2.32 14.13 -4.38
N THR A 69 2.08 12.87 -4.02
CA THR A 69 2.14 11.73 -4.94
C THR A 69 1.11 11.87 -6.06
N GLY A 70 -0.08 12.39 -5.76
CA GLY A 70 -1.12 12.68 -6.75
C GLY A 70 -0.69 13.75 -7.76
N ILE A 71 -0.02 14.81 -7.31
CA ILE A 71 0.51 15.87 -8.19
C ILE A 71 1.63 15.32 -9.08
N ILE A 72 2.59 14.60 -8.49
CA ILE A 72 3.71 13.98 -9.23
C ILE A 72 3.16 13.02 -10.27
N SER A 73 2.19 12.17 -9.91
CA SER A 73 1.56 11.24 -10.83
C SER A 73 0.95 11.98 -12.02
N LYS A 74 0.14 13.02 -11.77
CA LYS A 74 -0.46 13.83 -12.85
C LYS A 74 0.60 14.47 -13.76
N ALA A 75 1.68 15.02 -13.18
CA ALA A 75 2.76 15.62 -13.96
C ALA A 75 3.48 14.59 -14.84
N LEU A 76 3.78 13.41 -14.29
CA LEU A 76 4.42 12.31 -15.03
C LEU A 76 3.54 11.79 -16.17
N PHE A 77 2.23 11.67 -15.97
CA PHE A 77 1.31 11.19 -17.01
C PHE A 77 0.88 12.28 -18.01
N SER A 78 0.94 13.56 -17.64
CA SER A 78 0.66 14.70 -18.53
C SER A 78 1.83 15.05 -19.46
N GLN A 79 3.02 14.48 -19.24
CA GLN A 79 4.22 14.75 -20.03
C GLN A 79 4.42 13.77 -21.20
N ARG A 80 3.40 12.96 -21.52
CA ARG A 80 3.30 12.18 -22.75
C ARG A 80 2.16 12.69 -23.61
#